data_AF-A0A821UUU0-F1
#
_entry.id   AF-A0A821UUU0-F1
#
_cell.length_a   1.000
_cell.length_b   1.000
_cell.length_c   1.000
_cell.angle_alpha   90.00
_cell.angle_beta   90.00
_cell.angle_gamma   90.00
#
_symmetry.space_group_name_H-M   'P 1'
#
loop_
_entity.id
_entity.type
_entity.pdbx_description
1 polymer ?
#
loop_
_entity_poly.entity_id
_entity_poly.type
_entity_poly.pdbx_seq_one_letter_code
_entity_poly.pdbx_strand_id
1 'polypeptide(L)'
;RRGESQGTVVAGGNGSGNRLDQLSYPQYVFVDRDHSVYVSDRDNHRVMKWMEGAKQGIVVAGGQGEGNDLTQLLYPQGVVVDQLGTVYVADPGNDRIMRWPQGATQGSVIVGGNDHDEIYQIRSTPKDAEVGTHASVDL
;
A
#
# COMPACT_ATOMS: atom_id res chain seq x y z
N ARG A 1 -30.57 11.85 17.02
CA ARG A 1 -29.36 11.50 17.81
C ARG A 1 -28.63 12.80 18.09
N ARG A 2 -28.44 13.16 19.36
CA ARG A 2 -27.73 14.38 19.76
C ARG A 2 -26.24 14.05 19.59
N GLY A 3 -25.56 14.69 18.62
CA GLY A 3 -24.15 14.42 18.34
C GLY A 3 -23.29 14.76 19.56
N GLU A 4 -22.27 13.95 19.83
CA GLU A 4 -21.31 14.24 20.89
C GLU A 4 -20.59 15.56 20.60
N SER A 5 -20.42 16.40 21.63
CA SER A 5 -19.78 17.71 21.53
C SER A 5 -18.26 17.66 21.73
N GLN A 6 -17.68 16.46 21.85
CA GLN A 6 -16.26 16.23 22.01
C GLN A 6 -15.80 15.17 21.01
N GLY A 7 -14.66 15.41 20.36
CA GLY A 7 -14.03 14.42 19.48
C GLY A 7 -13.35 13.33 20.31
N THR A 8 -13.37 12.11 19.80
CA THR A 8 -12.64 10.97 20.38
C THR A 8 -11.42 10.64 19.52
N VAL A 9 -10.34 10.19 20.17
CA VAL A 9 -9.17 9.67 19.45
C VAL A 9 -9.47 8.26 19.01
N VAL A 10 -9.37 8.01 17.70
CA VAL A 10 -9.67 6.70 17.07
C VAL A 10 -8.43 5.99 16.52
N ALA A 11 -7.29 6.68 16.47
CA ALA A 11 -6.00 6.14 16.07
C ALA A 11 -4.86 6.92 16.76
N GLY A 12 -3.84 6.23 17.24
CA GLY A 12 -2.73 6.83 17.98
C GLY A 12 -3.13 7.40 19.35
N GLY A 13 -2.66 8.61 19.67
CA GLY A 13 -2.96 9.31 20.93
C GLY A 13 -2.00 9.03 22.09
N ASN A 14 -1.06 8.09 21.95
CA ASN A 14 -0.12 7.69 23.00
C ASN A 14 1.27 8.34 22.82
N GLY A 15 1.29 9.59 22.38
CA GLY A 15 2.50 10.33 22.03
C GLY A 15 3.14 9.91 20.70
N SER A 16 4.14 10.67 20.27
CA SER A 16 4.90 10.38 19.04
C SER A 16 5.78 9.14 19.22
N GLY A 17 5.85 8.28 18.20
CA GLY A 17 6.74 7.12 18.19
C GLY A 17 6.33 6.06 17.18
N ASN A 18 6.98 4.89 17.23
CA ASN A 18 6.85 3.82 16.23
C ASN A 18 6.18 2.55 16.75
N ARG A 19 5.70 2.54 18.00
CA ARG A 19 4.90 1.43 18.53
C ARG A 19 3.56 1.31 17.78
N LEU A 20 2.88 0.19 17.92
CA LEU A 20 1.59 -0.05 17.24
C LEU A 20 0.46 0.83 17.79
N ASP A 21 0.62 1.44 18.96
CA ASP A 21 -0.31 2.38 19.58
C ASP A 21 0.08 3.86 19.37
N GLN A 22 1.12 4.11 18.57
CA GLN A 22 1.68 5.43 18.29
C GLN A 22 1.74 5.73 16.79
N LEU A 23 1.87 7.02 16.48
CA LEU A 23 2.08 7.56 15.14
C LEU A 23 3.22 8.59 15.20
N SER A 24 3.87 8.85 14.07
CA SER A 24 4.88 9.89 13.89
C SER A 24 4.61 10.67 12.61
N TYR A 25 4.23 11.93 12.79
CA TYR A 25 3.90 12.89 11.72
C TYR A 25 2.90 12.35 10.67
N PRO A 26 1.73 11.82 11.09
CA PRO A 26 0.78 11.23 10.15
C PRO A 26 0.29 12.26 9.11
N GLN A 27 0.15 11.86 7.84
CA GLN A 27 -0.11 12.79 6.73
C GLN A 27 -1.52 12.70 6.15
N TYR A 28 -2.12 11.51 6.14
CA TYR A 28 -3.40 11.28 5.51
C TYR A 28 -4.21 10.24 6.28
N VAL A 29 -5.53 10.30 6.09
CA VAL A 29 -6.48 9.36 6.68
C VAL A 29 -7.49 8.89 5.64
N PHE A 30 -7.79 7.61 5.63
CA PHE A 30 -8.89 7.01 4.88
C PHE A 30 -9.76 6.20 5.83
N VAL A 31 -11.10 6.33 5.72
CA VAL A 31 -12.05 5.55 6.53
C VAL A 31 -12.84 4.66 5.59
N ASP A 32 -12.79 3.34 5.82
CA ASP A 32 -13.53 2.38 5.00
C ASP A 32 -15.01 2.25 5.46
N ARG A 33 -15.77 1.40 4.77
CA ARG A 33 -17.19 1.17 5.06
C ARG A 33 -17.44 0.45 6.39
N ASP A 34 -16.42 -0.22 6.92
CA ASP A 34 -16.45 -0.93 8.21
C ASP A 34 -15.94 -0.03 9.35
N HIS A 35 -15.82 1.28 9.10
CA HIS A 35 -15.27 2.29 10.01
C HIS A 35 -13.83 2.00 10.46
N SER A 36 -13.07 1.23 9.69
CA SER A 36 -11.64 1.14 9.93
C SER A 36 -10.92 2.38 9.41
N VAL A 37 -10.00 2.88 10.22
CA VAL A 37 -9.20 4.08 9.95
C VAL A 37 -7.81 3.66 9.47
N TYR A 38 -7.45 4.08 8.27
CA TYR A 38 -6.14 3.88 7.67
C TYR A 38 -5.37 5.19 7.74
N VAL A 39 -4.15 5.15 8.25
CA VAL A 39 -3.31 6.33 8.46
C VAL A 39 -1.96 6.11 7.81
N SER A 40 -1.52 7.06 6.99
CA SER A 40 -0.13 7.11 6.54
C SER A 40 0.73 7.66 7.66
N ASP A 41 1.52 6.78 8.26
CA ASP A 41 2.40 7.05 9.38
C ASP A 41 3.79 7.42 8.82
N ARG A 42 3.87 8.65 8.29
CA ARG A 42 4.91 9.12 7.36
C ARG A 42 6.33 8.86 7.84
N ASP A 43 6.64 9.30 9.05
CA ASP A 43 8.01 9.21 9.57
C ASP A 43 8.34 7.80 10.11
N ASN A 44 7.34 6.92 10.19
CA ASN A 44 7.53 5.50 10.45
C ASN A 44 7.47 4.65 9.18
N HIS A 45 7.37 5.27 7.99
CA HIS A 45 7.50 4.58 6.69
C HIS A 45 6.51 3.41 6.53
N ARG A 46 5.27 3.61 7.00
CA ARG A 46 4.24 2.56 7.03
C ARG A 46 2.84 3.14 6.88
N VAL A 47 1.90 2.27 6.55
CA VAL A 47 0.47 2.54 6.68
C VAL A 47 -0.09 1.65 7.77
N MET A 48 -0.87 2.26 8.66
CA MET A 48 -1.47 1.60 9.80
C MET A 48 -3.00 1.57 9.66
N LYS A 49 -3.62 0.45 10.01
CA LYS A 49 -5.08 0.27 10.12
C LYS A 49 -5.48 0.18 11.59
N TRP A 50 -6.47 0.97 12.01
CA TRP A 50 -7.19 0.83 13.28
C TRP A 50 -8.64 0.44 13.02
N MET A 51 -9.13 -0.53 13.78
CA MET A 51 -10.56 -0.80 13.90
C MET A 51 -11.16 0.10 14.99
N GLU A 52 -12.44 0.42 14.89
CA GLU A 52 -13.14 1.20 15.93
C GLU A 52 -12.95 0.54 17.30
N GLY A 53 -12.49 1.33 18.30
CA GLY A 53 -12.22 0.85 19.66
C GLY A 53 -10.91 0.07 19.86
N ALA A 54 -10.10 -0.14 18.82
CA ALA A 54 -8.82 -0.81 18.95
C ALA A 54 -7.80 0.02 19.75
N LYS A 55 -7.06 -0.63 20.66
CA LYS A 55 -6.00 0.02 21.46
C LYS A 55 -4.70 0.27 20.67
N GLN A 56 -4.49 -0.49 19.60
CA GLN A 56 -3.32 -0.43 18.74
C GLN A 56 -3.74 -0.77 17.30
N GLY A 57 -2.94 -0.32 16.34
CA GLY A 57 -3.16 -0.55 14.92
C GLY A 57 -2.43 -1.78 14.43
N ILE A 58 -2.61 -2.05 13.15
CA ILE A 58 -1.97 -3.14 12.40
C ILE A 58 -1.26 -2.51 11.21
N VAL A 59 -0.01 -2.88 10.96
CA VAL A 59 0.72 -2.48 9.74
C VAL A 59 0.08 -3.19 8.55
N VAL A 60 -0.35 -2.42 7.54
CA VAL A 60 -1.00 -2.96 6.33
C VAL A 60 -0.24 -2.65 5.04
N ALA A 61 0.77 -1.78 5.10
CA ALA A 61 1.74 -1.54 4.03
C ALA A 61 3.04 -0.96 4.60
N GLY A 62 4.17 -1.26 3.98
CA GLY A 62 5.49 -0.82 4.45
C GLY A 62 5.89 -1.44 5.80
N GLY A 63 6.61 -0.67 6.62
CA GLY A 63 6.97 -1.06 7.99
C GLY A 63 8.24 -1.91 8.13
N GLN A 64 8.96 -2.19 7.05
CA GLN A 64 10.29 -2.80 7.07
C GLN A 64 11.43 -1.75 7.01
N GLY A 65 11.19 -0.60 7.65
CA GLY A 65 12.07 0.56 7.60
C GLY A 65 11.84 1.45 6.37
N GLU A 66 12.67 2.49 6.27
CA GLU A 66 12.71 3.37 5.11
C GLU A 66 13.49 2.74 3.96
N GLY A 67 13.04 2.96 2.72
CA GLY A 67 13.74 2.48 1.52
C GLY A 67 12.78 2.27 0.35
N ASN A 68 13.29 1.63 -0.71
CA ASN A 68 12.60 1.44 -1.98
C ASN A 68 12.27 -0.03 -2.32
N ASP A 69 12.55 -0.98 -1.43
CA ASP A 69 12.13 -2.38 -1.62
C ASP A 69 10.59 -2.51 -1.66
N LEU A 70 10.09 -3.65 -2.14
CA LEU A 70 8.65 -3.92 -2.21
C LEU A 70 7.99 -4.06 -0.83
N THR A 71 8.77 -4.14 0.25
CA THR A 71 8.30 -4.17 1.64
C THR A 71 8.45 -2.82 2.35
N GLN A 72 9.00 -1.81 1.67
CA GLN A 72 9.38 -0.51 2.23
C GLN A 72 8.61 0.64 1.58
N LEU A 73 8.55 1.75 2.31
CA LEU A 73 7.99 3.03 1.85
C LEU A 73 8.97 4.15 2.25
N LEU A 74 8.88 5.28 1.58
CA LEU A 74 9.66 6.48 1.87
C LEU A 74 8.74 7.70 1.96
N TYR A 75 8.43 8.08 3.20
CA TYR A 75 7.53 9.19 3.55
C TYR A 75 6.13 9.08 2.91
N PRO A 76 5.38 7.98 3.14
CA PRO A 76 4.08 7.78 2.52
C PRO A 76 3.11 8.91 2.87
N GLN A 77 2.31 9.33 1.89
CA GLN A 77 1.35 10.43 2.04
C GLN A 77 -0.08 9.94 1.82
N GLY A 78 -0.55 9.89 0.57
CA GLY A 78 -1.91 9.44 0.26
C GLY A 78 -2.11 7.94 0.52
N VAL A 79 -3.26 7.58 1.09
CA VAL A 79 -3.71 6.20 1.22
C VAL A 79 -5.18 6.09 0.81
N VAL A 80 -5.51 5.06 0.01
CA VAL A 80 -6.90 4.65 -0.26
C VAL A 80 -7.01 3.14 -0.21
N VAL A 81 -8.20 2.63 0.05
CA VAL A 81 -8.47 1.18 0.14
C VAL A 81 -9.67 0.84 -0.73
N ASP A 82 -9.55 -0.20 -1.56
CA ASP A 82 -10.66 -0.69 -2.38
C ASP A 82 -11.59 -1.64 -1.62
N GLN A 83 -12.65 -2.11 -2.28
CA GLN A 83 -13.65 -3.01 -1.69
C GLN A 83 -13.11 -4.40 -1.34
N LEU A 84 -11.96 -4.79 -1.90
CA LEU A 84 -11.29 -6.06 -1.60
C LEU A 84 -10.27 -5.91 -0.47
N GLY A 85 -10.15 -4.71 0.13
CA GLY A 85 -9.17 -4.42 1.16
C GLY A 85 -7.76 -4.18 0.62
N THR A 86 -7.58 -4.00 -0.69
CA THR A 86 -6.28 -3.64 -1.26
C THR A 86 -5.95 -2.20 -0.89
N VAL A 87 -4.79 -2.00 -0.28
CA VAL A 87 -4.27 -0.69 0.12
C VAL A 87 -3.43 -0.12 -1.01
N TYR A 88 -3.72 1.10 -1.44
CA TYR A 88 -2.93 1.85 -2.40
C TYR A 88 -2.28 3.02 -1.69
N VAL A 89 -0.98 3.18 -1.88
CA VAL A 89 -0.16 4.16 -1.15
C VAL A 89 0.62 5.00 -2.13
N ALA A 90 0.50 6.33 -2.00
CA ALA A 90 1.43 7.25 -2.62
C ALA A 90 2.74 7.21 -1.82
N ASP A 91 3.82 6.81 -2.49
CA ASP A 91 5.16 6.61 -1.93
C ASP A 91 6.12 7.66 -2.54
N PRO A 92 5.95 8.94 -2.18
CA PRO A 92 6.55 10.05 -2.91
C PRO A 92 8.06 10.13 -2.75
N GLY A 93 8.64 9.59 -1.68
CA GLY A 93 10.09 9.50 -1.57
C GLY A 93 10.72 8.56 -2.60
N ASN A 94 9.92 7.67 -3.20
CA ASN A 94 10.33 6.71 -4.21
C ASN A 94 9.68 6.98 -5.59
N ASP A 95 9.03 8.15 -5.78
CA ASP A 95 8.38 8.54 -7.03
C ASP A 95 7.41 7.49 -7.62
N ARG A 96 6.68 6.78 -6.74
CA ARG A 96 5.83 5.66 -7.13
C ARG A 96 4.50 5.59 -6.39
N ILE A 97 3.58 4.82 -6.96
CA ILE A 97 2.36 4.36 -6.31
C ILE A 97 2.46 2.84 -6.14
N MET A 98 2.24 2.39 -4.92
CA MET A 98 2.31 0.97 -4.57
C MET A 98 0.91 0.45 -4.21
N ARG A 99 0.65 -0.83 -4.45
CA ARG A 99 -0.52 -1.55 -3.90
C ARG A 99 -0.11 -2.74 -3.05
N TRP A 100 -0.87 -2.99 -1.99
CA TRP A 100 -0.82 -4.18 -1.15
C TRP A 100 -2.20 -4.84 -1.10
N PRO A 101 -2.39 -6.03 -1.70
CA PRO A 101 -3.55 -6.85 -1.44
C PRO A 101 -3.72 -7.13 0.06
N GLN A 102 -4.94 -7.37 0.51
CA GLN A 102 -5.20 -7.67 1.91
C GLN A 102 -4.36 -8.88 2.39
N GLY A 103 -3.60 -8.66 3.47
CA GLY A 103 -2.74 -9.71 4.06
C GLY A 103 -1.41 -9.94 3.34
N ALA A 104 -1.10 -9.19 2.28
CA ALA A 104 0.18 -9.29 1.60
C ALA A 104 1.33 -8.81 2.50
N THR A 105 2.46 -9.51 2.45
CA THR A 105 3.69 -9.14 3.18
C THR A 105 4.56 -8.14 2.40
N GLN A 106 4.32 -7.98 1.10
CA GLN A 106 4.98 -7.02 0.22
C GLN A 106 3.99 -6.44 -0.80
N GLY A 107 4.33 -5.27 -1.33
CA GLY A 107 3.54 -4.57 -2.31
C GLY A 107 3.95 -4.89 -3.73
N SER A 108 3.35 -4.15 -4.66
CA SER A 108 3.77 -4.09 -6.06
C SER A 108 3.65 -2.64 -6.53
N VAL A 109 4.61 -2.19 -7.35
CA VAL A 109 4.52 -0.90 -8.02
C VAL A 109 3.44 -0.96 -9.08
N ILE A 110 2.56 0.04 -9.11
CA ILE A 110 1.50 0.13 -10.13
C ILE A 110 1.64 1.36 -11.03
N VAL A 111 2.34 2.41 -10.57
CA VAL A 111 2.64 3.63 -11.32
C VAL A 111 3.97 4.19 -10.82
N GLY A 112 4.80 4.72 -11.72
CA GLY A 112 6.07 5.37 -11.36
C GLY A 112 7.17 4.39 -10.97
N GLY A 113 8.23 4.90 -10.34
CA GLY A 113 9.46 4.18 -10.04
C GLY A 113 10.60 4.48 -11.01
N ASN A 114 11.82 4.55 -10.48
CA ASN A 114 13.04 4.82 -11.25
C ASN A 114 13.65 3.56 -11.89
N ASP A 115 13.02 2.39 -11.71
CA ASP A 115 13.48 1.13 -12.28
C ASP A 115 12.76 0.83 -13.59
N HIS A 116 13.48 1.07 -14.69
CA HIS A 116 13.08 0.75 -16.05
C HIS A 116 12.86 -0.76 -16.33
N ASP A 117 12.93 -1.65 -15.32
CA ASP A 117 13.05 -3.10 -15.54
C ASP A 117 11.83 -3.96 -15.16
N GLU A 118 10.82 -3.46 -14.44
CA GLU A 118 9.68 -4.33 -14.03
C GLU A 118 8.38 -4.15 -14.84
N ILE A 119 8.28 -3.09 -15.65
CA ILE A 119 7.06 -2.81 -16.43
C ILE A 119 6.88 -3.74 -17.65
N TYR A 120 7.87 -4.58 -17.98
CA TYR A 120 7.80 -5.53 -19.10
C TYR A 120 7.10 -6.86 -18.78
N GLN A 121 6.92 -7.25 -17.52
CA GLN A 121 6.36 -8.58 -17.18
C GLN A 121 4.82 -8.62 -17.14
N ILE A 122 4.13 -7.48 -17.16
CA ILE A 122 2.65 -7.45 -17.14
C ILE A 122 2.05 -7.48 -18.56
N ARG A 123 2.86 -7.30 -19.62
CA ARG A 123 2.38 -7.25 -21.02
C ARG A 123 2.77 -8.45 -21.91
N SER A 124 3.55 -9.41 -21.42
CA SER A 124 3.90 -10.62 -22.17
C SER A 124 2.92 -11.77 -21.90
N THR A 125 1.67 -11.64 -22.34
CA THR A 125 0.88 -12.84 -22.67
C THR A 125 1.51 -13.47 -23.92
N PRO A 126 1.88 -14.76 -23.94
CA PRO A 126 2.40 -15.39 -25.16
C PRO A 126 1.31 -15.40 -26.23
N LYS A 127 1.52 -14.67 -27.34
CA LYS A 127 0.63 -14.69 -28.51
C LYS A 127 1.24 -15.43 -29.72
N ASP A 128 2.27 -16.24 -29.50
CA ASP A 128 2.86 -17.06 -30.57
C ASP A 128 2.87 -18.53 -30.15
N ALA A 129 1.68 -19.09 -29.92
CA ALA A 129 1.43 -20.50 -30.19
C ALA A 129 0.56 -20.55 -31.44
N GLU A 130 1.05 -21.25 -32.47
CA GLU A 130 0.55 -21.33 -33.85
C GLU A 130 1.01 -20.17 -34.75
N VAL A 131 2.05 -20.39 -35.57
CA VAL A 131 1.93 -20.92 -36.94
C VAL A 131 3.34 -21.32 -37.40
N GLY A 132 3.56 -22.61 -37.65
CA GLY A 132 4.80 -23.16 -38.19
C GLY A 132 4.46 -24.10 -39.34
N THR A 133 4.34 -23.51 -40.52
CA THR A 133 3.94 -24.07 -41.81
C THR A 133 4.78 -25.26 -42.30
N HIS A 134 4.12 -26.11 -43.08
CA HIS A 134 4.69 -27.08 -44.01
C HIS A 134 5.99 -26.63 -44.69
N ALA A 135 6.96 -27.54 -44.78
CA ALA A 135 7.91 -27.57 -45.87
C ALA A 135 8.00 -29.00 -46.43
N SER A 136 7.44 -29.15 -47.62
CA SER A 136 7.68 -30.26 -48.54
C SER A 136 9.11 -30.19 -49.10
N VAL A 137 9.74 -31.36 -49.16
CA VAL A 137 10.63 -31.91 -50.21
C VAL A 137 11.49 -30.94 -51.02
N ASP A 138 12.80 -31.20 -51.06
CA ASP A 138 13.57 -31.13 -52.30
C ASP A 138 14.73 -32.15 -52.31
N LEU A 139 14.72 -32.95 -53.40
CA LEU A 139 15.72 -33.83 -54.04
C LEU A 139 16.35 -35.01 -53.28
#